data_AF-A0A6L7LQS7-F1
#
_entry.id   AF-A0A6L7LQS7-F1
#
_cell.length_a   1.000
_cell.length_b   1.000
_cell.length_c   1.000
_cell.angle_alpha   90.00
_cell.angle_beta   90.00
_cell.angle_gamma   90.00
#
_symmetry.space_group_name_H-M   'P 1'
#
loop_
_entity.id
_entity.type
_entity.pdbx_description
1 polymer ?
#
loop_
_entity_poly.entity_id
_entity_poly.type
_entity_poly.pdbx_seq_one_letter_code
_entity_poly.pdbx_strand_id
1 'polypeptide(L)'
;MHANWTDAIEETLIAALLGLMTLLTFANVVARYVFNSNILWALELTVFAFGWLVLLGASYAVKKGMHLGVDLVINAVQPRARRVLGLVSVACCIAFACLLLKGGYDYWAVFADLPPTEGRWFPLGFPETFRSQSFYEVNDIPLPEFLRFIEGWLLYPGDPPFEKVPKAIPYAVLPLSAMLLLFRFLQAAWRIWHGSTDRLVVSHEVDDELAETRAGARETE
;
A
#
# COMPACT_ATOMS: atom_id res chain seq x y z
N MET A 1 15.37 21.93 1.82
CA MET A 1 14.41 20.85 1.54
C MET A 1 14.47 19.88 2.71
N HIS A 2 13.65 20.07 3.74
CA HIS A 2 13.64 19.14 4.88
C HIS A 2 12.82 17.93 4.46
N ALA A 3 13.49 16.85 4.05
CA ALA A 3 12.83 15.57 3.92
C ALA A 3 12.26 15.23 5.30
N ASN A 4 10.92 15.25 5.41
CA ASN A 4 10.27 14.81 6.63
C ASN A 4 10.72 13.36 6.88
N TRP A 5 11.07 13.05 8.11
CA TRP A 5 11.60 11.74 8.50
C TRP A 5 10.76 10.56 7.98
N THR A 6 9.44 10.77 7.86
CA THR A 6 8.50 9.78 7.31
C THR A 6 8.62 9.58 5.79
N ASP A 7 8.96 10.61 5.01
CA ASP A 7 9.20 10.49 3.57
C ASP A 7 10.43 9.63 3.31
N ALA A 8 11.52 9.90 4.05
CA ALA A 8 12.76 9.14 3.92
C ALA A 8 12.55 7.65 4.22
N ILE A 9 11.74 7.30 5.22
CA ILE A 9 11.42 5.91 5.55
C ILE A 9 10.64 5.25 4.41
N GLU A 10 9.60 5.89 3.89
CA GLU A 10 8.76 5.33 2.82
C GLU A 10 9.54 5.17 1.51
N GLU A 11 10.33 6.17 1.12
CA GLU A 11 11.20 6.10 -0.06
C GLU A 11 12.26 5.01 0.09
N THR A 12 12.93 4.93 1.25
CA THR A 12 13.93 3.91 1.52
C THR A 12 13.31 2.52 1.49
N LEU A 13 12.11 2.34 2.04
CA LEU A 13 11.40 1.07 2.02
C LEU A 13 11.05 0.64 0.60
N ILE A 14 10.51 1.55 -0.23
CA ILE A 14 10.19 1.26 -1.64
C ILE A 14 11.46 0.94 -2.43
N ALA A 15 12.53 1.72 -2.25
CA ALA A 15 13.81 1.48 -2.90
C ALA A 15 14.44 0.15 -2.46
N ALA A 16 14.34 -0.21 -1.18
CA ALA A 16 14.82 -1.47 -0.65
C ALA A 16 14.04 -2.66 -1.21
N LEU A 17 12.71 -2.57 -1.31
CA LEU A 17 11.89 -3.61 -1.94
C LEU A 17 12.25 -3.81 -3.41
N LEU A 18 12.41 -2.71 -4.16
CA LEU A 18 12.79 -2.77 -5.56
C LEU A 18 14.19 -3.40 -5.73
N GLY A 19 15.17 -2.94 -4.94
CA GLY A 19 16.53 -3.48 -4.95
C GLY A 19 16.57 -4.96 -4.57
N LEU A 20 15.80 -5.37 -3.56
CA LEU A 20 15.66 -6.77 -3.17
C LEU A 20 15.13 -7.62 -4.33
N MET A 21 14.06 -7.18 -5.00
CA MET A 21 13.52 -7.88 -6.16
C MET A 21 14.54 -8.00 -7.29
N THR A 22 15.28 -6.92 -7.59
CA THR A 22 16.34 -6.95 -8.61
C THR A 22 17.43 -7.95 -8.24
N LEU A 23 17.87 -7.98 -6.98
CA LEU A 23 18.89 -8.92 -6.50
C LEU A 23 18.40 -10.37 -6.55
N LEU A 24 17.17 -10.63 -6.11
CA LEU A 24 16.57 -11.98 -6.14
C LEU A 24 16.42 -12.51 -7.56
N THR A 25 15.90 -11.70 -8.47
CA THR A 25 15.72 -12.09 -9.87
C THR A 25 17.06 -12.28 -10.57
N PHE A 26 18.05 -11.41 -10.29
CA PHE A 26 19.41 -11.56 -10.78
C PHE A 26 20.07 -12.83 -10.24
N ALA A 27 19.98 -13.11 -8.94
CA ALA A 27 20.50 -14.33 -8.33
C ALA A 27 19.88 -15.58 -8.94
N ASN A 28 18.57 -15.56 -9.24
CA ASN A 28 17.89 -16.66 -9.90
C ASN A 28 18.37 -16.88 -11.35
N VAL A 29 18.67 -15.79 -12.08
CA VAL A 29 19.29 -15.85 -13.41
C VAL A 29 20.68 -16.49 -13.33
N VAL A 30 21.52 -16.06 -12.38
CA VAL A 30 22.86 -16.64 -12.17
C VAL A 30 22.78 -18.13 -11.81
N ALA A 31 21.90 -18.51 -10.88
CA ALA A 31 21.65 -19.90 -10.52
C ALA A 31 21.32 -20.76 -11.74
N ARG A 32 20.45 -20.26 -12.61
CA ARG A 32 19.99 -20.96 -13.80
C ARG A 32 21.08 -21.16 -14.84
N TYR A 33 21.86 -20.13 -15.14
CA TYR A 33 22.83 -20.19 -16.23
C TYR A 33 24.22 -20.69 -15.81
N VAL A 34 24.62 -20.48 -14.55
CA VAL A 34 25.94 -20.89 -14.06
C VAL A 34 25.89 -22.25 -13.37
N PHE A 35 24.87 -22.50 -12.56
CA PHE A 35 24.78 -23.69 -11.72
C PHE A 35 23.76 -24.71 -12.23
N ASN A 36 23.07 -24.42 -13.34
CA ASN A 36 21.99 -25.24 -13.90
C ASN A 36 20.92 -25.61 -12.84
N SER A 37 20.65 -24.69 -11.90
CA SER A 37 19.72 -24.85 -10.78
C SER A 37 18.73 -23.67 -10.72
N ASN A 38 17.64 -23.81 -9.96
CA ASN A 38 16.64 -22.75 -9.81
C ASN A 38 16.39 -22.46 -8.33
N ILE A 39 16.23 -21.18 -7.99
CA ILE A 39 15.89 -20.73 -6.65
C ILE A 39 14.36 -20.50 -6.58
N LEU A 40 13.60 -21.57 -6.32
CA LEU A 40 12.13 -21.54 -6.35
C LEU A 40 11.54 -20.47 -5.42
N TRP A 41 12.08 -20.37 -4.19
CA TRP A 41 11.64 -19.38 -3.21
C TRP A 41 11.90 -17.93 -3.64
N ALA A 42 12.89 -17.67 -4.50
CA ALA A 42 13.19 -16.31 -4.95
C ALA A 42 12.07 -15.76 -5.83
N LEU A 43 11.41 -16.62 -6.63
CA LEU A 43 10.27 -16.22 -7.45
C LEU A 43 9.07 -15.85 -6.56
N GLU A 44 8.71 -16.72 -5.62
CA GLU A 44 7.59 -16.47 -4.71
C GLU A 44 7.83 -15.21 -3.86
N LEU A 45 9.04 -15.04 -3.32
CA LEU A 45 9.40 -13.85 -2.54
C LEU A 45 9.36 -12.56 -3.37
N THR A 46 9.75 -12.62 -4.65
CA THR A 46 9.67 -11.48 -5.56
C THR A 46 8.23 -11.06 -5.81
N VAL A 47 7.29 -12.02 -5.94
CA VAL A 47 5.86 -11.74 -6.11
C VAL A 47 5.28 -11.06 -4.86
N PHE A 48 5.63 -11.53 -3.65
CA PHE A 48 5.20 -10.86 -2.43
C PHE A 48 5.82 -9.46 -2.29
N ALA A 49 7.11 -9.30 -2.55
CA ALA A 49 7.78 -8.01 -2.52
C ALA A 49 7.18 -7.01 -3.52
N PHE A 50 6.77 -7.47 -4.70
CA PHE A 50 6.05 -6.64 -5.67
C PHE A 50 4.69 -6.19 -5.13
N GLY A 51 3.91 -7.10 -4.55
CA GLY A 51 2.65 -6.76 -3.88
C GLY A 51 2.84 -5.72 -2.78
N TRP A 52 3.89 -5.88 -1.96
CA TRP A 52 4.24 -4.92 -0.91
C TRP A 52 4.59 -3.55 -1.49
N LEU A 53 5.41 -3.53 -2.54
CA LEU A 53 5.82 -2.31 -3.22
C LEU A 53 4.61 -1.55 -3.79
N VAL A 54 3.70 -2.25 -4.47
CA VAL A 54 2.51 -1.63 -5.08
C VAL A 54 1.58 -1.07 -4.00
N LEU A 55 1.31 -1.85 -2.96
CA LEU A 55 0.38 -1.46 -1.90
C LEU A 55 0.89 -0.30 -1.03
N LEU A 56 2.16 -0.34 -0.64
CA LEU A 56 2.78 0.75 0.12
C LEU A 56 3.04 1.97 -0.78
N GLY A 57 3.43 1.74 -2.03
CA GLY A 57 3.63 2.78 -3.04
C GLY A 57 2.35 3.55 -3.36
N ALA A 58 1.18 2.90 -3.36
CA ALA A 58 -0.11 3.55 -3.53
C ALA A 58 -0.40 4.58 -2.41
N SER A 59 -0.12 4.22 -1.15
CA SER A 59 -0.24 5.16 -0.02
C SER A 59 0.72 6.33 -0.15
N TYR A 60 1.97 6.05 -0.56
CA TYR A 60 2.98 7.08 -0.82
C TYR A 60 2.57 8.05 -1.94
N ALA A 61 1.95 7.54 -3.01
CA ALA A 61 1.47 8.36 -4.12
C ALA A 61 0.39 9.37 -3.68
N VAL A 62 -0.53 8.98 -2.78
CA VAL A 62 -1.51 9.91 -2.17
C VAL A 62 -0.80 11.01 -1.41
N LYS A 63 0.23 10.67 -0.63
CA LYS A 63 0.98 11.64 0.18
C LYS A 63 1.64 12.73 -0.68
N LYS A 64 2.18 12.34 -1.83
CA LYS A 64 2.81 13.25 -2.79
C LYS A 64 1.82 13.92 -3.76
N GLY A 65 0.51 13.64 -3.63
CA GLY A 65 -0.51 14.24 -4.51
C GLY A 65 -0.42 13.76 -5.96
N MET A 66 0.19 12.60 -6.21
CA MET A 66 0.40 12.02 -7.54
C MET A 66 -0.81 11.22 -8.04
N HIS A 67 -1.95 11.25 -7.33
CA HIS A 67 -3.16 10.62 -7.85
C HIS A 67 -3.64 11.37 -9.09
N LEU A 68 -3.93 10.65 -10.17
CA LEU A 68 -4.49 11.20 -11.40
C LEU A 68 -5.86 11.84 -11.10
N GLY A 69 -5.89 13.17 -11.04
CA GLY A 69 -7.11 13.96 -10.93
C GLY A 69 -7.52 14.46 -12.30
N VAL A 70 -8.83 14.62 -12.51
CA VAL A 70 -9.33 15.33 -13.69
C VAL A 70 -9.20 16.84 -13.42
N ASP A 71 -7.96 17.33 -13.41
CA ASP A 71 -7.63 18.72 -13.09
C ASP A 71 -8.31 19.70 -14.05
N LEU A 72 -8.54 19.29 -15.30
CA LEU A 72 -9.21 20.10 -16.32
C LEU A 72 -10.64 20.51 -15.92
N VAL A 73 -11.41 19.60 -15.32
CA VAL A 73 -12.79 19.87 -14.89
C VAL A 73 -12.81 20.74 -13.63
N ILE A 74 -11.84 20.54 -12.74
CA ILE A 74 -11.69 21.29 -11.48
C ILE A 74 -11.25 22.74 -11.76
N ASN A 75 -10.44 22.96 -12.79
CA ASN A 75 -9.96 24.28 -13.19
C ASN A 75 -11.03 25.14 -13.87
N ALA A 76 -12.04 24.53 -14.51
CA ALA A 76 -13.13 25.22 -15.19
C ALA A 76 -14.23 25.76 -14.25
N VAL A 77 -14.25 25.37 -12.97
CA VAL A 77 -15.30 25.74 -12.01
C VAL A 77 -14.89 26.87 -11.06
N GLN A 78 -15.90 27.60 -10.55
CA GLN A 78 -15.70 28.66 -9.55
C GLN A 78 -15.05 28.13 -8.25
N PRO A 79 -14.29 28.96 -7.50
CA PRO A 79 -13.51 28.52 -6.33
C PRO A 79 -14.33 27.79 -5.25
N ARG A 80 -15.60 28.18 -5.04
CA ARG A 80 -16.49 27.53 -4.09
C ARG A 80 -16.91 26.13 -4.54
N ALA A 81 -17.25 25.98 -5.82
CA ALA A 81 -17.61 24.68 -6.40
C ALA A 81 -16.40 23.73 -6.43
N ARG A 82 -15.21 24.26 -6.69
CA ARG A 82 -13.94 23.52 -6.66
C ARG A 82 -13.72 22.82 -5.32
N ARG A 83 -13.89 23.55 -4.22
CA ARG A 83 -13.71 23.03 -2.86
C ARG A 83 -14.73 21.95 -2.50
N VAL A 84 -15.99 22.12 -2.92
CA VAL A 84 -17.04 21.10 -2.72
C VAL A 84 -16.73 19.83 -3.48
N LEU A 85 -16.33 19.94 -4.76
CA LEU A 85 -15.91 18.78 -5.57
C LEU A 85 -14.70 18.07 -4.97
N GLY A 86 -13.72 18.84 -4.47
CA GLY A 86 -12.58 18.30 -3.73
C GLY A 86 -13.02 17.49 -2.51
N LEU A 87 -13.88 18.04 -1.66
CA LEU A 87 -14.42 17.35 -0.48
C LEU A 87 -15.19 16.07 -0.85
N VAL A 88 -16.03 16.11 -1.88
CA VAL A 88 -16.77 14.93 -2.36
C VAL A 88 -15.81 13.86 -2.87
N SER A 89 -14.81 14.24 -3.66
CA SER A 89 -13.79 13.32 -4.16
C SER A 89 -13.05 12.64 -3.00
N VAL A 90 -12.59 13.41 -2.01
CA VAL A 90 -11.90 12.81 -0.85
C VAL A 90 -12.83 11.94 -0.03
N ALA A 91 -14.10 12.31 0.13
CA ALA A 91 -15.08 11.47 0.82
C ALA A 91 -15.26 10.11 0.13
N CYS A 92 -15.32 10.09 -1.21
CA CYS A 92 -15.33 8.85 -1.99
C CYS A 92 -14.04 8.03 -1.80
N CYS A 93 -12.87 8.68 -1.81
CA CYS A 93 -11.59 8.02 -1.56
C CYS A 93 -11.49 7.43 -0.15
N ILE A 94 -11.98 8.14 0.88
CA ILE A 94 -12.05 7.64 2.25
C ILE A 94 -12.99 6.44 2.33
N ALA A 95 -14.17 6.52 1.72
CA ALA A 95 -15.11 5.40 1.70
C ALA A 95 -14.47 4.14 1.05
N PHE A 96 -13.80 4.32 -0.09
CA PHE A 96 -13.06 3.24 -0.75
C PHE A 96 -11.93 2.68 0.13
N ALA A 97 -11.15 3.55 0.78
CA ALA A 97 -10.07 3.13 1.66
C ALA A 97 -10.58 2.38 2.91
N CYS A 98 -11.74 2.74 3.46
CA CYS A 98 -12.39 1.99 4.53
C CYS A 98 -12.79 0.58 4.07
N LEU A 99 -13.32 0.44 2.85
CA LEU A 99 -13.67 -0.87 2.28
C LEU A 99 -12.42 -1.73 2.03
N LEU A 100 -11.34 -1.13 1.53
CA LEU A 100 -10.06 -1.82 1.39
C LEU A 100 -9.48 -2.25 2.74
N LEU A 101 -9.56 -1.41 3.77
CA LEU A 101 -9.08 -1.75 5.10
C LEU A 101 -9.87 -2.91 5.69
N LYS A 102 -11.20 -2.87 5.57
CA LYS A 102 -12.09 -3.93 6.00
C LYS A 102 -11.79 -5.25 5.27
N GLY A 103 -11.74 -5.21 3.93
CA GLY A 103 -11.44 -6.40 3.12
C GLY A 103 -10.04 -6.95 3.37
N GLY A 104 -9.05 -6.08 3.51
CA GLY A 104 -7.66 -6.45 3.81
C GLY A 104 -7.51 -7.06 5.19
N TYR A 105 -8.17 -6.50 6.20
CA TYR A 105 -8.22 -7.07 7.56
C TYR A 105 -8.91 -8.43 7.56
N ASP A 106 -10.13 -8.55 7.01
CA ASP A 106 -10.88 -9.82 7.04
C ASP A 106 -10.14 -10.95 6.33
N TYR A 107 -9.48 -10.64 5.22
CA TYR A 107 -8.70 -11.62 4.48
C TYR A 107 -7.46 -12.07 5.26
N TRP A 108 -6.77 -11.12 5.90
CA TRP A 108 -5.55 -11.40 6.66
C TRP A 108 -5.82 -12.05 8.04
N ALA A 109 -6.86 -11.61 8.74
CA ALA A 109 -7.16 -11.96 10.12
C ALA A 109 -7.24 -13.47 10.33
N VAL A 110 -7.85 -14.19 9.39
CA VAL A 110 -8.00 -15.65 9.46
C VAL A 110 -6.66 -16.38 9.42
N PHE A 111 -5.65 -15.83 8.73
CA PHE A 111 -4.28 -16.36 8.74
C PHE A 111 -3.53 -15.99 10.01
N ALA A 112 -3.88 -14.88 10.66
CA ALA A 112 -3.26 -14.43 11.90
C ALA A 112 -3.93 -15.00 13.16
N ASP A 113 -4.83 -15.98 13.01
CA ASP A 113 -5.67 -16.52 14.09
C ASP A 113 -6.54 -15.45 14.79
N LEU A 114 -6.94 -14.42 14.05
CA LEU A 114 -7.78 -13.34 14.52
C LEU A 114 -9.19 -13.44 13.94
N PRO A 115 -10.22 -13.00 14.69
CA PRO A 115 -11.59 -13.01 14.19
C PRO A 115 -11.75 -11.99 13.04
N PRO A 116 -12.27 -12.42 11.87
CA PRO A 116 -12.65 -11.50 10.81
C PRO A 116 -13.93 -10.73 11.19
N THR A 117 -14.22 -9.62 10.52
CA THR A 117 -15.44 -8.86 10.78
C THR A 117 -16.66 -9.46 10.06
N GLU A 118 -17.82 -9.40 10.72
CA GLU A 118 -19.09 -9.76 10.10
C GLU A 118 -19.60 -8.67 9.17
N GLY A 119 -20.45 -9.04 8.20
CA GLY A 119 -21.06 -8.12 7.25
C GLY A 119 -20.27 -7.95 5.95
N ARG A 120 -20.97 -7.77 4.83
CA ARG A 120 -20.34 -7.74 3.50
C ARG A 120 -19.57 -6.44 3.23
N TRP A 121 -20.20 -5.31 3.54
CA TRP A 121 -19.67 -3.96 3.27
C TRP A 121 -19.24 -3.23 4.54
N PHE A 122 -19.94 -3.43 5.66
CA PHE A 122 -19.68 -2.76 6.93
C PHE A 122 -19.36 -3.80 8.00
N PRO A 123 -18.41 -3.52 8.90
CA PRO A 123 -18.13 -4.39 10.04
C PRO A 123 -19.29 -4.30 11.03
N LEU A 124 -20.08 -5.37 11.12
CA LEU A 124 -21.24 -5.46 12.03
C LEU A 124 -20.86 -6.00 13.42
N GLY A 125 -19.69 -6.61 13.54
CA GLY A 125 -19.21 -7.22 14.77
C GLY A 125 -18.13 -8.26 14.48
N PHE A 126 -17.77 -9.01 15.51
CA PHE A 126 -16.89 -10.18 15.40
C PHE A 126 -17.71 -11.43 15.70
N PRO A 127 -17.55 -12.50 14.89
CA PRO A 127 -18.25 -13.75 15.13
C PRO A 127 -17.68 -14.45 16.37
N GLU A 128 -18.56 -15.06 17.17
CA GLU A 128 -18.18 -15.88 18.34
C GLU A 128 -17.36 -17.12 17.95
N THR A 129 -17.54 -17.61 16.73
CA THR A 129 -16.78 -18.75 16.18
C THR A 129 -16.34 -18.44 14.76
N PHE A 130 -15.05 -18.63 14.51
CA PHE A 130 -14.47 -18.50 13.17
C PHE A 130 -13.51 -19.66 12.91
N ARG A 131 -13.35 -20.00 11.64
CA ARG A 131 -12.42 -21.04 11.21
C ARG A 131 -11.07 -20.38 10.94
N SER A 132 -10.11 -20.61 11.84
CA SER A 132 -8.73 -20.20 11.61
C SER A 132 -8.10 -20.92 10.42
N GLN A 133 -7.20 -20.21 9.74
CA GLN A 133 -6.35 -20.71 8.66
C GLN A 133 -4.88 -20.39 8.97
N SER A 134 -4.53 -20.30 10.26
CA SER A 134 -3.19 -19.96 10.72
C SER A 134 -2.13 -20.98 10.29
N PHE A 135 -2.52 -22.25 10.14
CA PHE A 135 -1.67 -23.34 9.66
C PHE A 135 -1.28 -23.25 8.17
N TYR A 136 -1.79 -22.28 7.40
CA TYR A 136 -1.43 -22.16 5.98
C TYR A 136 -0.06 -21.49 5.79
N GLU A 137 0.78 -22.19 5.04
CA GLU A 137 2.12 -21.74 4.66
C GLU A 137 2.20 -21.30 3.19
N VAL A 138 3.22 -20.52 2.87
CA VAL A 138 3.61 -20.23 1.48
C VAL A 138 4.20 -21.47 0.81
N ASN A 139 4.40 -21.43 -0.51
CA ASN A 139 4.71 -22.63 -1.28
C ASN A 139 6.18 -23.01 -1.25
N ASP A 140 7.08 -22.02 -1.25
CA ASP A 140 8.50 -22.25 -1.50
C ASP A 140 9.42 -21.55 -0.51
N ILE A 141 8.99 -20.46 0.16
CA ILE A 141 9.88 -19.69 1.05
C ILE A 141 10.13 -20.44 2.37
N PRO A 142 11.37 -20.87 2.65
CA PRO A 142 11.69 -21.57 3.89
C PRO A 142 11.58 -20.63 5.10
N LEU A 143 11.15 -21.16 6.24
CA LEU A 143 11.08 -20.39 7.49
C LEU A 143 12.49 -20.26 8.11
N PRO A 144 13.04 -19.04 8.23
CA PRO A 144 14.30 -18.83 8.95
C PRO A 144 14.14 -19.13 10.45
N GLU A 145 15.18 -19.70 11.08
CA GLU A 145 15.14 -20.07 12.51
C GLU A 145 14.73 -18.91 13.43
N PHE A 146 15.17 -17.68 13.13
CA PHE A 146 14.83 -16.51 13.94
C PHE A 146 13.34 -16.13 13.88
N LEU A 147 12.58 -16.62 12.89
CA LEU A 147 11.13 -16.40 12.76
C LEU A 147 10.30 -17.51 13.39
N ARG A 148 10.91 -18.57 13.93
CA ARG A 148 10.17 -19.69 14.54
C ARG A 148 9.40 -19.33 15.79
N PHE A 149 9.71 -18.20 16.45
CA PHE A 149 8.90 -17.72 17.58
C PHE A 149 7.42 -17.52 17.20
N ILE A 150 7.13 -17.32 15.92
CA ILE A 150 5.78 -17.13 15.37
C ILE A 150 4.93 -18.40 15.49
N GLU A 151 5.56 -19.58 15.51
CA GLU A 151 4.88 -20.87 15.75
C GLU A 151 4.11 -20.84 17.07
N GLY A 152 4.71 -20.30 18.13
CA GLY A 152 4.05 -20.20 19.45
C GLY A 152 2.87 -19.22 19.49
N TRP A 153 2.73 -18.36 18.48
CA TRP A 153 1.61 -17.42 18.38
C TRP A 153 0.49 -17.93 17.47
N LEU A 154 0.81 -18.65 16.39
CA LEU A 154 -0.16 -19.07 15.36
C LEU A 154 -0.62 -20.52 15.46
N LEU A 155 0.21 -21.43 15.97
CA LEU A 155 -0.09 -22.85 15.98
C LEU A 155 -0.79 -23.27 17.26
N TYR A 156 -1.73 -24.21 17.13
CA TYR A 156 -2.41 -24.81 18.27
C TYR A 156 -1.58 -25.97 18.85
N PRO A 157 -1.71 -26.27 20.15
CA PRO A 157 -1.05 -27.42 20.75
C PRO A 157 -1.42 -28.73 20.01
N GLY A 158 -0.44 -29.32 19.32
CA GLY A 158 -0.61 -30.54 18.53
C GLY A 158 -0.47 -30.36 17.02
N ASP A 159 -0.40 -29.12 16.52
CA ASP A 159 -0.12 -28.85 15.11
C ASP A 159 1.36 -29.14 14.77
N PRO A 160 1.66 -29.61 13.54
CA PRO A 160 3.04 -29.76 13.08
C PRO A 160 3.72 -28.38 12.98
N PRO A 161 5.04 -28.31 13.21
CA PRO A 161 5.79 -27.07 13.05
C PRO A 161 5.79 -26.63 11.58
N PHE A 162 5.91 -25.32 11.36
CA PHE A 162 5.94 -24.76 10.01
C PHE A 162 7.21 -25.18 9.27
N GLU A 163 7.05 -25.69 8.04
CA GLU A 163 8.19 -25.94 7.15
C GLU A 163 8.60 -24.66 6.41
N LYS A 164 7.61 -23.84 6.06
CA LYS A 164 7.72 -22.63 5.26
C LYS A 164 7.10 -21.44 5.98
N VAL A 165 7.33 -20.25 5.43
CA VAL A 165 6.80 -19.02 6.02
C VAL A 165 5.26 -19.05 6.09
N PRO A 166 4.63 -18.76 7.25
CA PRO A 166 3.18 -18.66 7.36
C PRO A 166 2.63 -17.56 6.47
N LYS A 167 1.50 -17.79 5.78
CA LYS A 167 0.87 -16.79 4.90
C LYS A 167 0.49 -15.50 5.63
N ALA A 168 0.31 -15.57 6.94
CA ALA A 168 0.05 -14.42 7.80
C ALA A 168 1.11 -13.31 7.65
N ILE A 169 2.38 -13.67 7.43
CA ILE A 169 3.47 -12.69 7.31
C ILE A 169 3.38 -11.88 6.01
N PRO A 170 3.45 -12.49 4.81
CA PRO A 170 3.35 -11.73 3.56
C PRO A 170 2.01 -11.01 3.40
N TYR A 171 0.93 -11.52 3.99
CA TYR A 171 -0.40 -10.90 3.87
C TYR A 171 -0.65 -9.79 4.89
N ALA A 172 0.18 -9.63 5.91
CA ALA A 172 0.07 -8.54 6.88
C ALA A 172 0.17 -7.15 6.23
N VAL A 173 0.77 -7.07 5.05
CA VAL A 173 0.83 -5.83 4.26
C VAL A 173 -0.56 -5.33 3.87
N LEU A 174 -1.56 -6.22 3.68
CA LEU A 174 -2.89 -5.85 3.21
C LEU A 174 -3.59 -4.87 4.16
N PRO A 175 -3.84 -5.21 5.44
CA PRO A 175 -4.44 -4.27 6.38
C PRO A 175 -3.51 -3.08 6.66
N LEU A 176 -2.19 -3.30 6.71
CA LEU A 176 -1.21 -2.24 6.99
C LEU A 176 -1.25 -1.14 5.92
N SER A 177 -1.15 -1.50 4.64
CA SER A 177 -1.16 -0.55 3.53
C SER A 177 -2.50 0.15 3.41
N ALA A 178 -3.61 -0.58 3.62
CA ALA A 178 -4.94 0.00 3.57
C ALA A 178 -5.16 1.01 4.71
N MET A 179 -4.63 0.73 5.90
CA MET A 179 -4.65 1.66 7.04
C MET A 179 -3.83 2.91 6.75
N LEU A 180 -2.62 2.76 6.20
CA LEU A 180 -1.79 3.90 5.78
C LEU A 180 -2.51 4.73 4.71
N LEU A 181 -3.09 4.08 3.70
CA LEU A 181 -3.86 4.75 2.63
C LEU A 181 -5.04 5.55 3.20
N LEU A 182 -5.83 4.95 4.10
CA LEU A 182 -6.93 5.63 4.78
C LEU A 182 -6.43 6.85 5.57
N PHE A 183 -5.34 6.69 6.31
CA PHE A 183 -4.71 7.78 7.05
C PHE A 183 -4.28 8.93 6.12
N ARG A 184 -3.70 8.64 4.95
CA ARG A 184 -3.33 9.67 3.96
C ARG A 184 -4.55 10.40 3.40
N PHE A 185 -5.64 9.71 3.12
CA PHE A 185 -6.87 10.37 2.68
C PHE A 185 -7.52 11.22 3.77
N LEU A 186 -7.48 10.79 5.03
CA LEU A 186 -7.91 11.61 6.17
C LEU A 186 -7.05 12.87 6.32
N GLN A 187 -5.73 12.76 6.13
CA GLN A 187 -4.84 13.93 6.09
C GLN A 187 -5.18 14.88 4.94
N ALA A 188 -5.48 14.35 3.75
CA ALA A 188 -5.89 15.14 2.60
C ALA A 188 -7.24 15.85 2.85
N ALA A 189 -8.23 15.14 3.41
CA ALA A 189 -9.51 15.72 3.81
C ALA A 189 -9.32 16.84 4.82
N TRP A 190 -8.48 16.64 5.83
CA TRP A 190 -8.19 17.64 6.85
C TRP A 190 -7.61 18.93 6.25
N ARG A 191 -6.68 18.79 5.30
CA ARG A 191 -6.07 19.93 4.59
C ARG A 191 -7.08 20.71 3.77
N ILE A 192 -8.00 20.03 3.09
CA ILE A 192 -9.06 20.67 2.30
C ILE A 192 -10.10 21.33 3.21
N TRP A 193 -10.41 20.68 4.34
CA TRP A 193 -11.33 21.23 5.33
C TRP A 193 -10.82 22.54 5.93
N HIS A 194 -9.54 22.62 6.28
CA HIS A 194 -8.92 23.83 6.82
C HIS A 194 -8.59 24.88 5.75
N GLY A 195 -8.86 24.61 4.47
CA GLY A 195 -8.61 25.56 3.37
C GLY A 195 -7.14 25.75 3.03
N SER A 196 -6.27 24.85 3.48
CA SER A 196 -4.84 24.86 3.14
C SER A 196 -4.56 24.33 1.73
N THR A 197 -5.51 23.62 1.12
CA THR A 197 -5.41 23.10 -0.25
C THR A 197 -6.82 22.92 -0.82
N ASP A 198 -7.08 23.36 -2.04
CA ASP A 198 -8.41 23.21 -2.67
C ASP A 198 -8.54 21.94 -3.53
N ARG A 199 -7.45 21.20 -3.70
CA ARG A 199 -7.35 20.01 -4.57
C ARG A 199 -6.47 18.93 -3.92
N LEU A 200 -6.80 17.67 -4.21
CA LEU A 200 -6.05 16.49 -3.78
C LEU A 200 -4.82 16.23 -4.66
N VAL A 201 -4.78 16.84 -5.84
CA VAL A 201 -3.78 16.61 -6.89
C VAL A 201 -2.94 17.86 -7.06
N VAL A 202 -1.62 17.66 -7.07
CA VAL A 202 -0.65 18.70 -7.40
C VAL A 202 -0.29 18.50 -8.86
N SER A 203 -0.93 19.24 -9.75
CA SER A 203 -0.61 19.21 -11.18
C SER A 203 0.70 19.97 -11.41
N HIS A 204 1.84 19.29 -11.21
CA HIS A 204 3.14 19.87 -11.54
C HIS A 204 3.21 20.30 -13.01
N GLU A 205 2.55 19.58 -13.93
CA GLU A 205 2.47 19.94 -15.36
C GLU A 205 1.77 21.28 -15.63
N VAL A 206 0.66 21.59 -14.94
CA VAL A 206 -0.08 22.84 -15.19
C VAL A 206 0.67 24.04 -14.63
N ASP A 207 1.38 23.89 -13.51
CA ASP A 207 2.19 24.97 -12.96
C ASP A 207 3.40 25.27 -13.87
N ASP A 208 4.01 24.25 -14.48
CA ASP A 208 5.10 24.39 -15.44
C ASP A 208 4.61 24.97 -16.79
N GLU A 209 3.49 24.50 -17.35
CA GLU A 209 2.90 25.06 -18.59
C GLU A 209 2.44 26.53 -18.40
N LEU A 210 1.90 26.87 -17.22
CA LEU A 210 1.55 28.25 -16.88
C LEU A 210 2.78 29.14 -16.67
N ALA A 211 3.90 28.58 -16.21
CA ALA A 211 5.17 29.29 -16.10
C ALA A 211 5.77 29.55 -17.49
N GLU A 212 5.74 28.56 -18.40
CA GLU A 212 6.21 28.70 -19.78
C GLU A 212 5.39 29.71 -20.58
N THR A 213 4.05 29.66 -20.48
CA THR A 213 3.18 30.66 -21.15
C THR A 213 3.37 32.07 -20.58
N ARG A 214 3.64 32.22 -19.28
CA ARG A 214 3.99 33.53 -18.67
C ARG A 214 5.39 34.02 -19.05
N ALA A 215 6.34 33.11 -19.26
CA ALA A 215 7.69 33.44 -19.71
C ALA A 215 7.68 33.88 -21.19
N GLY A 216 7.00 33.13 -22.06
CA GLY A 216 6.86 33.47 -23.48
C GLY A 216 6.11 34.79 -23.72
N ALA A 217 5.13 35.12 -22.89
CA ALA A 217 4.42 36.40 -22.98
C ALA A 217 5.29 37.62 -22.60
N ARG A 218 6.34 37.44 -21.79
CA ARG A 218 7.27 38.50 -21.39
C ARG A 218 8.41 38.72 -22.39
N GLU A 219 8.67 37.77 -23.29
CA GLU A 219 9.66 37.91 -24.36
C GLU A 219 9.11 38.60 -25.62
N THR A 220 7.79 38.80 -25.70
CA THR A 220 7.11 39.48 -26.82
C THR A 220 6.80 40.97 -26.60
N GLU A 221 7.22 41.56 -25.48
CA GLU A 221 7.24 43.02 -25.23
C GLU A 221 8.66 43.59 -25.37
#